data_AF-A0A661YZU1-F1
#
_entry.id   AF-A0A661YZU1-F1
#
_cell.length_a   1.000
_cell.length_b   1.000
_cell.length_c   1.000
_cell.angle_alpha   90.00
_cell.angle_beta   90.00
_cell.angle_gamma   90.00
#
_symmetry.space_group_name_H-M   'P 1'
#
loop_
_entity.id
_entity.type
_entity.pdbx_description
1 polymer ?
#
loop_
_entity_poly.entity_id
_entity_poly.type
_entity_poly.pdbx_seq_one_letter_code
_entity_poly.pdbx_strand_id
1 'polypeptide(L)'
;DSLSYCINKSAKRLILKQLGKANLNAWAKRFNSANTILNKSLEEIEENNLQEDSMILISLAKVRAELQKKENSEQSKAFNALMKKSRISIDFKDYVSMKSYCDTAISISEEHPKTALNETYPRSLLIIYKNEIHYQLLVLESKEYSKNKDSKRAIELYKATENIYDSIPSKISKYTLSKFAKDANSKEVYTYCIQSALNNKETELAFEIWLLADENNNDIAKSTAQECMQKLGLKDYKKYTNSSKKPLYNIRFGNKKSFKKYKKYYYKGLKNEDYK
;
A
#
# COMPACT_ATOMS: atom_id res chain seq x y z
N ASP A 1 -57.95 -29.87 -30.73
CA ASP A 1 -57.11 -29.14 -29.74
C ASP A 1 -57.65 -29.01 -28.31
N SER A 2 -58.52 -29.90 -27.82
CA SER A 2 -58.88 -29.94 -26.38
C SER A 2 -57.79 -30.61 -25.51
N LEU A 3 -57.09 -31.61 -26.05
CA LEU A 3 -56.04 -32.36 -25.35
C LEU A 3 -54.82 -31.48 -25.05
N SER A 4 -54.34 -30.71 -26.04
CA SER A 4 -53.23 -29.75 -25.89
C SER A 4 -53.55 -28.67 -24.85
N TYR A 5 -54.79 -28.16 -24.85
CA TYR A 5 -55.26 -27.19 -23.85
C TYR A 5 -55.29 -27.78 -22.41
N CYS A 6 -55.76 -29.02 -22.24
CA CYS A 6 -55.79 -29.70 -20.94
C CYS A 6 -54.38 -30.01 -20.40
N ILE A 7 -53.48 -30.46 -21.28
CA ILE A 7 -52.07 -30.73 -20.93
C ILE A 7 -51.40 -29.45 -20.47
N ASN A 8 -51.50 -28.35 -21.23
CA ASN A 8 -50.90 -27.07 -20.88
C ASN A 8 -51.47 -26.49 -19.58
N LYS A 9 -52.78 -26.64 -19.33
CA LYS A 9 -53.41 -26.21 -18.08
C LYS A 9 -52.90 -26.99 -16.86
N SER A 10 -52.65 -28.29 -17.02
CA SER A 10 -52.12 -29.15 -15.97
C SER A 10 -50.63 -28.88 -15.68
N ALA A 11 -49.82 -28.72 -16.74
CA ALA A 11 -48.41 -28.36 -16.66
C ALA A 11 -48.22 -27.00 -15.98
N LYS A 12 -48.97 -25.98 -16.39
CA LYS A 12 -48.96 -24.64 -15.77
C LYS A 12 -49.19 -24.71 -14.25
N ARG A 13 -50.16 -25.50 -13.79
CA ARG A 13 -50.46 -25.65 -12.35
C ARG A 13 -49.29 -26.30 -11.60
N LEU A 14 -48.66 -27.32 -12.19
CA LEU A 14 -47.51 -27.99 -11.61
C LEU A 14 -46.32 -27.04 -11.51
N ILE A 15 -45.97 -26.35 -12.60
CA ILE A 15 -44.88 -25.38 -12.69
C ILE A 15 -45.07 -24.28 -11.64
N LEU A 16 -46.26 -23.68 -11.53
CA LEU A 16 -46.54 -22.66 -10.52
C LEU A 16 -46.35 -23.17 -9.09
N LYS A 17 -46.73 -24.43 -8.80
CA LYS A 17 -46.49 -25.07 -7.51
C LYS A 17 -44.99 -25.28 -7.24
N GLN A 18 -44.24 -25.68 -8.26
CA GLN A 18 -42.78 -25.84 -8.15
C GLN A 18 -42.09 -24.49 -7.92
N LEU A 19 -42.44 -23.45 -8.68
CA LEU A 19 -41.92 -22.09 -8.50
C LEU A 19 -42.28 -21.53 -7.13
N GLY A 20 -43.48 -21.80 -6.60
CA GLY A 20 -43.84 -21.48 -5.22
C GLY A 20 -42.93 -22.17 -4.19
N LYS A 21 -42.60 -23.45 -4.41
CA LYS A 21 -41.65 -24.20 -3.57
C LYS A 21 -40.22 -23.65 -3.70
N ALA A 22 -39.78 -23.29 -4.90
CA ALA A 22 -38.49 -22.65 -5.12
C ALA A 22 -38.40 -21.32 -4.34
N ASN A 23 -39.45 -20.51 -4.40
CA ASN A 23 -39.54 -19.24 -3.68
C ASN A 23 -39.44 -19.43 -2.17
N LEU A 24 -40.18 -20.39 -1.60
CA LEU A 24 -40.11 -20.72 -0.18
C LEU A 24 -38.71 -21.19 0.25
N ASN A 25 -38.04 -21.99 -0.59
CA ASN A 25 -36.67 -22.41 -0.31
C ASN A 25 -35.71 -21.22 -0.36
N ALA A 26 -35.85 -20.31 -1.33
CA ALA A 26 -35.03 -19.11 -1.43
C ALA A 26 -35.22 -18.20 -0.20
N TRP A 27 -36.47 -17.96 0.20
CA TRP A 27 -36.82 -17.19 1.40
C TRP A 27 -36.23 -17.80 2.68
N ALA A 28 -36.27 -19.14 2.80
CA ALA A 28 -35.67 -19.89 3.89
C ALA A 28 -34.13 -20.04 3.79
N LYS A 29 -33.48 -19.30 2.87
CA LYS A 29 -32.02 -19.33 2.62
C LYS A 29 -31.46 -20.69 2.16
N ARG A 30 -32.33 -21.57 1.64
CA ARG A 30 -31.96 -22.87 1.03
C ARG A 30 -31.71 -22.70 -0.47
N PHE A 31 -30.73 -21.87 -0.80
CA PHE A 31 -30.52 -21.38 -2.17
C PHE A 31 -30.17 -22.49 -3.18
N ASN A 32 -29.39 -23.51 -2.80
CA ASN A 32 -29.07 -24.63 -3.69
C ASN A 32 -30.34 -25.42 -4.06
N SER A 33 -31.21 -25.67 -3.08
CA SER A 33 -32.50 -26.33 -3.31
C SER A 33 -33.43 -25.45 -4.15
N ALA A 34 -33.45 -24.14 -3.91
CA ALA A 34 -34.24 -23.19 -4.70
C ALA A 34 -33.78 -23.16 -6.17
N ASN A 35 -32.47 -23.09 -6.43
CA ASN A 35 -31.89 -23.13 -7.78
C ASN A 35 -32.17 -24.45 -8.50
N THR A 36 -32.06 -25.58 -7.78
CA THR A 36 -32.36 -26.90 -8.36
C THR A 36 -33.81 -26.98 -8.83
N ILE A 37 -34.75 -26.49 -8.01
CA ILE A 37 -36.17 -26.47 -8.38
C ILE A 37 -36.42 -25.48 -9.52
N LEU A 38 -35.80 -24.29 -9.47
CA LEU A 38 -35.94 -23.27 -10.52
C LEU A 38 -35.48 -23.79 -11.89
N ASN A 39 -34.31 -24.44 -11.97
CA ASN A 39 -33.79 -24.95 -13.24
C ASN A 39 -34.71 -26.04 -13.83
N LYS A 40 -35.20 -26.95 -12.99
CA LYS A 40 -36.20 -27.95 -13.42
C LYS A 40 -37.50 -27.30 -13.91
N SER A 41 -37.97 -26.27 -13.21
CA SER A 41 -39.15 -25.53 -13.65
C SER A 41 -38.90 -24.78 -14.97
N LEU A 42 -37.68 -24.30 -15.24
CA LEU A 42 -37.34 -23.68 -16.54
C LEU A 42 -37.37 -24.70 -17.68
N GLU A 43 -36.82 -25.90 -17.47
CA GLU A 43 -36.91 -27.01 -18.43
C GLU A 43 -38.38 -27.36 -18.73
N GLU A 44 -39.22 -27.53 -17.70
CA GLU A 44 -40.65 -27.82 -17.86
C GLU A 44 -41.41 -26.68 -18.58
N ILE A 45 -41.03 -25.42 -18.37
CA ILE A 45 -41.62 -24.27 -19.06
C ILE A 45 -41.31 -24.32 -20.56
N GLU A 46 -40.08 -24.64 -20.93
CA GLU A 46 -39.66 -24.76 -22.32
C GLU A 46 -40.35 -25.94 -23.01
N GLU A 47 -40.37 -27.12 -22.37
CA GLU A 47 -41.01 -28.33 -22.90
C GLU A 47 -42.52 -28.17 -23.16
N ASN A 48 -43.20 -27.31 -22.39
CA ASN A 48 -44.64 -27.08 -22.51
C ASN A 48 -45.00 -25.80 -23.28
N ASN A 49 -44.03 -25.09 -23.86
CA ASN A 49 -44.23 -23.83 -24.58
C ASN A 49 -44.96 -22.74 -23.75
N LEU A 50 -44.58 -22.58 -22.49
CA LEU A 50 -45.23 -21.64 -21.54
C LEU A 50 -44.37 -20.41 -21.20
N GLN A 51 -43.38 -20.07 -22.04
CA GLN A 51 -42.40 -19.01 -21.79
C GLN A 51 -43.05 -17.62 -21.65
N GLU A 52 -44.16 -17.38 -22.35
CA GLU A 52 -44.86 -16.09 -22.35
C GLU A 52 -46.03 -16.01 -21.35
N ASP A 53 -46.27 -17.08 -20.57
CA ASP A 53 -47.38 -17.09 -19.62
C ASP A 53 -47.14 -16.07 -18.49
N SER A 54 -48.02 -15.08 -18.38
CA SER A 54 -47.88 -13.96 -17.45
C SER A 54 -47.77 -14.40 -15.99
N MET A 55 -48.49 -15.45 -15.56
CA MET A 55 -48.45 -15.93 -14.18
C MET A 55 -47.12 -16.63 -13.87
N ILE A 56 -46.59 -17.39 -14.85
CA ILE A 56 -45.29 -18.03 -14.74
C ILE A 56 -44.19 -16.97 -14.70
N LEU A 57 -44.23 -15.97 -15.58
CA LEU A 57 -43.27 -14.86 -15.59
C LEU A 57 -43.25 -14.09 -14.27
N ILE A 58 -44.43 -13.78 -13.70
CA ILE A 58 -44.53 -13.15 -12.36
C ILE A 58 -43.91 -14.06 -11.29
N SER A 59 -44.16 -15.36 -11.33
CA SER A 59 -43.63 -16.29 -10.33
C SER A 59 -42.12 -16.48 -10.47
N LEU A 60 -41.59 -16.55 -11.69
CA LEU A 60 -40.16 -16.59 -11.97
C LEU A 60 -39.47 -15.33 -11.44
N ALA A 61 -40.07 -14.15 -11.67
CA ALA A 61 -39.55 -12.88 -11.19
C ALA A 61 -39.42 -12.86 -9.64
N LYS A 62 -40.40 -13.41 -8.92
CA LYS A 62 -40.34 -13.54 -7.45
C LYS A 62 -39.18 -14.43 -6.99
N VAL A 63 -39.03 -15.62 -7.58
CA VAL A 63 -37.93 -16.54 -7.22
C VAL A 63 -36.58 -15.89 -7.52
N ARG A 64 -36.42 -15.29 -8.70
CA ARG A 64 -35.20 -14.58 -9.10
C ARG A 64 -34.86 -13.43 -8.16
N ALA A 65 -35.87 -12.65 -7.73
CA ALA A 65 -35.67 -11.57 -6.76
C ALA A 65 -35.17 -12.09 -5.39
N GLU A 66 -35.71 -13.20 -4.88
CA GLU A 66 -35.21 -13.81 -3.63
C GLU A 66 -33.79 -14.37 -3.77
N LEU A 67 -33.47 -15.00 -4.90
CA LEU A 67 -32.10 -15.46 -5.19
C LEU A 67 -31.12 -14.28 -5.30
N GLN A 68 -31.53 -13.19 -5.92
CA GLN A 68 -30.74 -11.96 -6.02
C GLN A 68 -30.45 -11.36 -4.65
N LYS A 69 -31.36 -11.46 -3.67
CA LYS A 69 -31.07 -11.02 -2.28
C LYS A 69 -29.89 -11.77 -1.65
N LYS A 70 -29.67 -13.04 -1.99
CA LYS A 70 -28.48 -13.79 -1.56
C LYS A 70 -27.21 -13.17 -2.13
N GLU A 71 -27.19 -13.00 -3.44
CA GLU A 71 -26.05 -12.45 -4.17
C GLU A 71 -25.70 -11.05 -3.64
N ASN A 72 -26.70 -10.17 -3.51
CA ASN A 72 -26.55 -8.85 -2.91
C ASN A 72 -26.00 -8.93 -1.47
N SER A 73 -26.42 -9.93 -0.68
CA SER A 73 -25.92 -10.15 0.68
C SER A 73 -24.46 -10.61 0.69
N GLU A 74 -24.06 -11.47 -0.23
CA GLU A 74 -22.67 -11.94 -0.37
C GLU A 74 -21.75 -10.78 -0.80
N GLN A 75 -22.16 -9.98 -1.77
CA GLN A 75 -21.41 -8.79 -2.19
C GLN A 75 -21.32 -7.75 -1.07
N SER A 76 -22.41 -7.52 -0.34
CA SER A 76 -22.39 -6.64 0.84
C SER A 76 -21.41 -7.12 1.91
N LYS A 77 -21.31 -8.44 2.15
CA LYS A 77 -20.34 -9.01 3.09
C LYS A 77 -18.90 -8.82 2.61
N ALA A 78 -18.64 -9.10 1.33
CA ALA A 78 -17.31 -8.96 0.73
C ALA A 78 -16.84 -7.50 0.80
N PHE A 79 -17.70 -6.56 0.38
CA PHE A 79 -17.47 -5.12 0.47
C PHE A 79 -17.17 -4.69 1.91
N ASN A 80 -18.02 -5.05 2.86
CA ASN A 80 -17.84 -4.66 4.27
C ASN A 80 -16.57 -5.28 4.89
N ALA A 81 -16.18 -6.48 4.49
CA ALA A 81 -14.94 -7.10 4.93
C ALA A 81 -13.70 -6.33 4.42
N LEU A 82 -13.70 -5.88 3.16
CA LEU A 82 -12.66 -5.02 2.61
C LEU A 82 -12.61 -3.68 3.33
N MET A 83 -13.76 -3.05 3.60
CA MET A 83 -13.80 -1.79 4.35
C MET A 83 -13.28 -1.95 5.78
N LYS A 84 -13.52 -3.08 6.43
CA LYS A 84 -12.92 -3.39 7.74
C LYS A 84 -11.39 -3.49 7.63
N LYS A 85 -10.86 -4.19 6.63
CA LYS A 85 -9.41 -4.29 6.39
C LYS A 85 -8.77 -2.94 6.07
N SER A 86 -9.46 -2.12 5.27
CA SER A 86 -9.05 -0.75 4.94
C SER A 86 -8.89 0.10 6.22
N ARG A 87 -9.88 0.07 7.12
CA ARG A 87 -9.81 0.77 8.43
C ARG A 87 -8.65 0.30 9.29
N ILE A 88 -8.47 -1.02 9.41
CA ILE A 88 -7.33 -1.59 10.13
C ILE A 88 -6.00 -1.10 9.52
N SER A 89 -5.92 -1.05 8.19
CA SER A 89 -4.73 -0.58 7.50
C SER A 89 -4.43 0.90 7.82
N ILE A 90 -5.46 1.74 7.96
CA ILE A 90 -5.31 3.14 8.42
C ILE A 90 -4.76 3.18 9.85
N ASP A 91 -5.28 2.35 10.76
CA ASP A 91 -4.81 2.31 12.15
C ASP A 91 -3.32 1.94 12.23
N PHE A 92 -2.87 1.02 11.37
CA PHE A 92 -1.46 0.65 11.22
C PHE A 92 -0.65 1.59 10.31
N LYS A 93 -1.27 2.64 9.76
CA LYS A 93 -0.67 3.58 8.81
C LYS A 93 -0.10 2.88 7.56
N ASP A 94 -0.71 1.77 7.13
CA ASP A 94 -0.42 1.07 5.88
C ASP A 94 -1.40 1.54 4.80
N TYR A 95 -1.09 2.67 4.18
CA TYR A 95 -1.97 3.31 3.22
C TYR A 95 -1.93 2.65 1.83
N VAL A 96 -0.86 1.91 1.52
CA VAL A 96 -0.78 1.11 0.28
C VAL A 96 -1.74 -0.06 0.34
N SER A 97 -1.77 -0.82 1.45
CA SER A 97 -2.78 -1.87 1.64
C SER A 97 -4.18 -1.30 1.71
N MET A 98 -4.37 -0.17 2.41
CA MET A 98 -5.65 0.56 2.44
C MET A 98 -6.15 0.88 1.02
N LYS A 99 -5.29 1.44 0.16
CA LYS A 99 -5.60 1.73 -1.24
C LYS A 99 -6.09 0.47 -1.96
N SER A 100 -5.33 -0.63 -1.86
CA SER A 100 -5.68 -1.90 -2.52
C SER A 100 -7.06 -2.42 -2.09
N TYR A 101 -7.38 -2.36 -0.79
CA TYR A 101 -8.69 -2.76 -0.29
C TYR A 101 -9.82 -1.83 -0.76
N CYS A 102 -9.58 -0.52 -0.80
CA CYS A 102 -10.55 0.45 -1.31
C CYS A 102 -10.81 0.26 -2.81
N ASP A 103 -9.77 0.11 -3.63
CA ASP A 103 -9.90 -0.13 -5.06
C ASP A 103 -10.71 -1.41 -5.32
N THR A 104 -10.40 -2.50 -4.60
CA THR A 104 -11.13 -3.77 -4.72
C THR A 104 -12.60 -3.61 -4.30
N ALA A 105 -12.87 -2.84 -3.23
CA ALA A 105 -14.24 -2.59 -2.78
C ALA A 105 -15.05 -1.77 -3.80
N ILE A 106 -14.40 -0.81 -4.47
CA ILE A 106 -14.99 -0.03 -5.57
C ILE A 106 -15.32 -0.97 -6.74
N SER A 107 -14.40 -1.85 -7.15
CA SER A 107 -14.66 -2.81 -8.22
C SER A 107 -15.86 -3.72 -7.94
N ILE A 108 -16.03 -4.20 -6.69
CA ILE A 108 -17.23 -4.98 -6.30
C ILE A 108 -18.52 -4.16 -6.49
N SER A 109 -18.49 -2.86 -6.18
CA SER A 109 -19.64 -1.97 -6.39
C SER A 109 -19.95 -1.77 -7.88
N GLU A 110 -18.92 -1.52 -8.68
CA GLU A 110 -19.03 -1.30 -10.12
C GLU A 110 -19.49 -2.57 -10.88
N GLU A 111 -19.04 -3.75 -10.46
CA GLU A 111 -19.45 -5.04 -11.03
C GLU A 111 -20.89 -5.44 -10.62
N HIS A 112 -21.40 -4.90 -9.51
CA HIS A 112 -22.72 -5.24 -8.97
C HIS A 112 -23.61 -4.00 -8.72
N PRO A 113 -23.94 -3.19 -9.75
CA PRO A 113 -24.61 -1.89 -9.60
C PRO A 113 -26.04 -1.97 -9.04
N LYS A 114 -26.65 -3.17 -9.06
CA LYS A 114 -27.98 -3.43 -8.46
C LYS A 114 -27.92 -3.66 -6.95
N THR A 115 -26.73 -3.79 -6.37
CA THR A 115 -26.51 -3.88 -4.93
C THR A 115 -26.24 -2.49 -4.38
N ALA A 116 -26.99 -2.05 -3.38
CA ALA A 116 -26.79 -0.75 -2.75
C ALA A 116 -25.53 -0.76 -1.84
N LEU A 117 -24.34 -0.66 -2.43
CA LEU A 117 -23.06 -0.56 -1.73
C LEU A 117 -22.63 0.91 -1.60
N ASN A 118 -22.04 1.28 -0.46
CA ASN A 118 -21.59 2.66 -0.22
C ASN A 118 -20.21 2.90 -0.84
N GLU A 119 -20.15 2.97 -2.16
CA GLU A 119 -18.93 3.22 -2.95
C GLU A 119 -18.28 4.58 -2.66
N THR A 120 -19.08 5.58 -2.27
CA THR A 120 -18.59 6.91 -1.92
C THR A 120 -17.56 6.84 -0.79
N TYR A 121 -17.76 5.95 0.18
CA TYR A 121 -16.87 5.83 1.34
C TYR A 121 -15.42 5.44 0.97
N PRO A 122 -15.12 4.33 0.27
CA PRO A 122 -13.75 4.02 -0.16
C PRO A 122 -13.16 5.10 -1.07
N ARG A 123 -13.96 5.71 -1.96
CA ARG A 123 -13.49 6.84 -2.79
C ARG A 123 -13.06 8.03 -1.93
N SER A 124 -13.82 8.38 -0.90
CA SER A 124 -13.44 9.44 0.04
C SER A 124 -12.13 9.11 0.78
N LEU A 125 -11.92 7.86 1.20
CA LEU A 125 -10.65 7.46 1.84
C LEU A 125 -9.45 7.62 0.91
N LEU A 126 -9.57 7.24 -0.36
CA LEU A 126 -8.51 7.41 -1.36
C LEU A 126 -8.15 8.89 -1.59
N ILE A 127 -9.14 9.78 -1.53
CA ILE A 127 -8.94 11.23 -1.64
C ILE A 127 -8.26 11.78 -0.36
N ILE A 128 -8.78 11.42 0.81
CA ILE A 128 -8.28 11.90 2.11
C ILE A 128 -6.80 11.52 2.30
N TYR A 129 -6.42 10.30 1.95
CA TYR A 129 -5.07 9.76 2.17
C TYR A 129 -4.21 9.74 0.90
N LYS A 130 -4.53 10.57 -0.10
CA LYS A 130 -3.81 10.60 -1.39
C LYS A 130 -2.31 10.82 -1.22
N ASN A 131 -1.91 11.74 -0.33
CA ASN A 131 -0.50 12.08 -0.13
C ASN A 131 0.24 10.97 0.63
N GLU A 132 -0.38 10.38 1.64
CA GLU A 132 0.12 9.21 2.36
C GLU A 132 0.35 8.01 1.45
N ILE A 133 -0.62 7.72 0.59
CA ILE A 133 -0.54 6.69 -0.46
C ILE A 133 0.66 6.98 -1.36
N HIS A 134 0.72 8.20 -1.92
CA HIS A 134 1.77 8.55 -2.87
C HIS A 134 3.16 8.47 -2.24
N TYR A 135 3.31 8.96 -1.01
CA TYR A 135 4.54 8.86 -0.25
C TYR A 135 5.00 7.41 -0.06
N GLN A 136 4.11 6.53 0.39
CA GLN A 136 4.48 5.13 0.61
C GLN A 136 4.80 4.40 -0.69
N LEU A 137 4.10 4.70 -1.79
CA LEU A 137 4.44 4.16 -3.10
C LEU A 137 5.83 4.61 -3.55
N LEU A 138 6.17 5.89 -3.42
CA LEU A 138 7.52 6.39 -3.73
C LEU A 138 8.61 5.71 -2.88
N VAL A 139 8.33 5.48 -1.58
CA VAL A 139 9.24 4.73 -0.70
C VAL A 139 9.42 3.30 -1.18
N LEU A 140 8.34 2.60 -1.55
CA LEU A 140 8.40 1.22 -2.05
C LEU A 140 9.17 1.13 -3.38
N GLU A 141 8.88 2.02 -4.33
CA GLU A 141 9.58 2.08 -5.61
C GLU A 141 11.07 2.41 -5.43
N SER A 142 11.41 3.36 -4.54
CA SER A 142 12.80 3.68 -4.22
C SER A 142 13.55 2.46 -3.69
N LYS A 143 12.92 1.66 -2.82
CA LYS A 143 13.48 0.39 -2.32
C LYS A 143 13.60 -0.68 -3.40
N GLU A 144 12.66 -0.73 -4.34
CA GLU A 144 12.72 -1.68 -5.45
C GLU A 144 13.89 -1.36 -6.39
N TYR A 145 14.03 -0.10 -6.83
CA TYR A 145 15.16 0.31 -7.65
C TYR A 145 16.50 0.15 -6.94
N SER A 146 16.51 0.34 -5.62
CA SER A 146 17.67 0.04 -4.78
C SER A 146 18.08 -1.44 -4.85
N LYS A 147 17.12 -2.37 -4.73
CA LYS A 147 17.36 -3.82 -4.91
C LYS A 147 17.86 -4.17 -6.32
N ASN A 148 17.34 -3.47 -7.32
CA ASN A 148 17.73 -3.63 -8.72
C ASN A 148 19.05 -2.93 -9.07
N LYS A 149 19.78 -2.39 -8.08
CA LYS A 149 21.06 -1.67 -8.23
C LYS A 149 21.00 -0.44 -9.14
N ASP A 150 19.81 0.12 -9.35
CA ASP A 150 19.63 1.40 -10.02
C ASP A 150 19.66 2.54 -9.00
N SER A 151 20.87 2.87 -8.56
CA SER A 151 21.12 3.93 -7.57
C SER A 151 20.59 5.29 -8.04
N LYS A 152 20.59 5.56 -9.35
CA LYS A 152 20.16 6.86 -9.89
C LYS A 152 18.65 7.05 -9.69
N ARG A 153 17.84 6.09 -10.15
CA ARG A 153 16.37 6.15 -9.97
C ARG A 153 15.98 6.07 -8.50
N ALA A 154 16.68 5.26 -7.71
CA ALA A 154 16.44 5.17 -6.27
C ALA A 154 16.63 6.53 -5.56
N ILE A 155 17.67 7.29 -5.93
CA ILE A 155 17.93 8.64 -5.40
C ILE A 155 16.87 9.64 -5.87
N GLU A 156 16.47 9.60 -7.15
CA GLU A 156 15.42 10.47 -7.70
C GLU A 156 14.10 10.27 -6.96
N LEU A 157 13.68 9.02 -6.74
CA LEU A 157 12.48 8.69 -5.98
C LEU A 157 12.61 9.08 -4.51
N TYR A 158 13.77 8.86 -3.88
CA TYR A 158 13.98 9.30 -2.50
C TYR A 158 13.82 10.82 -2.36
N LYS A 159 14.36 11.63 -3.27
CA LYS A 159 14.14 13.08 -3.28
C LYS A 159 12.66 13.44 -3.41
N ALA A 160 11.93 12.71 -4.24
CA ALA A 160 10.47 12.90 -4.35
C ALA A 160 9.76 12.57 -3.02
N THR A 161 10.22 11.55 -2.26
CA THR A 161 9.69 11.28 -0.92
C THR A 161 9.94 12.44 0.05
N GLU A 162 11.11 13.09 -0.01
CA GLU A 162 11.42 14.24 0.84
C GLU A 162 10.52 15.43 0.53
N ASN A 163 10.30 15.71 -0.75
CA ASN A 163 9.48 16.84 -1.20
C ASN A 163 8.00 16.72 -0.77
N ILE A 164 7.43 15.51 -0.79
CA ILE A 164 6.03 15.34 -0.39
C ILE A 164 5.86 15.17 1.13
N TYR A 165 6.88 14.72 1.86
CA TYR A 165 6.74 14.38 3.27
C TYR A 165 6.17 15.52 4.13
N ASP A 166 6.61 16.75 3.89
CA ASP A 166 6.17 17.92 4.67
C ASP A 166 4.69 18.30 4.41
N SER A 167 4.09 17.77 3.34
CA SER A 167 2.68 17.95 3.00
C SER A 167 1.76 16.86 3.56
N ILE A 168 2.30 15.88 4.29
CA ILE A 168 1.55 14.76 4.84
C ILE A 168 1.01 15.15 6.23
N PRO A 169 -0.32 15.24 6.42
CA PRO A 169 -0.91 15.63 7.70
C PRO A 169 -0.80 14.52 8.77
N SER A 170 -0.70 13.26 8.36
CA SER A 170 -0.61 12.14 9.28
C SER A 170 0.82 11.87 9.77
N LYS A 171 0.95 11.34 11.00
CA LYS A 171 2.24 10.98 11.62
C LYS A 171 2.83 9.69 11.05
N ILE A 172 3.00 9.58 9.73
CA ILE A 172 3.75 8.48 9.10
C ILE A 172 5.22 8.58 9.51
N SER A 173 5.89 7.43 9.67
CA SER A 173 7.33 7.43 9.93
C SER A 173 8.09 7.91 8.71
N LYS A 174 8.92 8.94 8.86
CA LYS A 174 9.84 9.39 7.81
C LYS A 174 10.76 8.25 7.36
N TYR A 175 10.87 8.11 6.05
CA TYR A 175 11.94 7.40 5.36
C TYR A 175 13.16 8.31 5.34
N THR A 176 14.03 8.14 6.34
CA THR A 176 15.17 9.02 6.57
C THR A 176 16.36 8.66 5.68
N LEU A 177 17.30 9.58 5.53
CA LEU A 177 18.57 9.34 4.82
C LEU A 177 19.28 8.07 5.30
N SER A 178 19.30 7.82 6.61
CA SER A 178 19.91 6.61 7.18
C SER A 178 19.17 5.33 6.78
N LYS A 179 17.83 5.33 6.81
CA LYS A 179 17.03 4.19 6.33
C LYS A 179 17.25 3.94 4.84
N PHE A 180 17.26 5.00 4.02
CA PHE A 180 17.49 4.90 2.59
C PHE A 180 18.89 4.36 2.28
N ALA A 181 19.93 4.89 2.94
CA ALA A 181 21.30 4.40 2.79
C ALA A 181 21.43 2.92 3.17
N LYS A 182 20.77 2.49 4.25
CA LYS A 182 20.74 1.11 4.69
C LYS A 182 20.04 0.19 3.69
N ASP A 183 18.86 0.58 3.21
CA ASP A 183 18.05 -0.23 2.31
C ASP A 183 18.71 -0.37 0.94
N ALA A 184 19.41 0.66 0.46
CA ALA A 184 20.09 0.63 -0.83
C ALA A 184 21.46 -0.04 -0.81
N ASN A 185 22.22 0.15 0.28
CA ASN A 185 23.53 -0.45 0.50
C ASN A 185 24.45 -0.35 -0.74
N SER A 186 24.51 0.82 -1.36
CA SER A 186 25.34 1.08 -2.53
C SER A 186 26.23 2.31 -2.32
N LYS A 187 27.43 2.28 -2.91
CA LYS A 187 28.40 3.36 -2.83
C LYS A 187 27.84 4.72 -3.27
N GLU A 188 27.08 4.73 -4.37
CA GLU A 188 26.47 5.95 -4.92
C GLU A 188 25.44 6.53 -3.95
N VAL A 189 24.58 5.67 -3.36
CA VAL A 189 23.57 6.11 -2.40
C VAL A 189 24.21 6.58 -1.10
N TYR A 190 25.18 5.86 -0.55
CA TYR A 190 25.92 6.34 0.63
C TYR A 190 26.57 7.70 0.37
N THR A 191 27.21 7.87 -0.79
CA THR A 191 27.84 9.15 -1.15
C THR A 191 26.81 10.28 -1.22
N TYR A 192 25.66 10.05 -1.86
CA TYR A 192 24.55 10.99 -1.91
C TYR A 192 24.03 11.35 -0.50
N CYS A 193 23.74 10.35 0.33
CA CYS A 193 23.15 10.56 1.64
C CYS A 193 24.08 11.35 2.58
N ILE A 194 25.39 11.06 2.55
CA ILE A 194 26.39 11.79 3.33
C ILE A 194 26.46 13.25 2.85
N GLN A 195 26.53 13.49 1.54
CA GLN A 195 26.56 14.86 0.99
C GLN A 195 25.29 15.64 1.34
N SER A 196 24.12 15.01 1.22
CA SER A 196 22.83 15.64 1.59
C SER A 196 22.81 16.06 3.06
N ALA A 197 23.21 15.16 3.97
CA ALA A 197 23.33 15.49 5.40
C ALA A 197 24.35 16.62 5.66
N LEU A 198 25.51 16.63 4.99
CA LEU A 198 26.50 17.70 5.13
C LEU A 198 26.00 19.05 4.62
N ASN A 199 25.20 19.08 3.56
CA ASN A 199 24.58 20.28 3.00
C ASN A 199 23.51 20.85 3.94
N ASN A 200 22.76 19.98 4.62
CA ASN A 200 21.77 20.35 5.64
C ASN A 200 22.39 20.65 7.02
N LYS A 201 23.73 20.73 7.12
CA LYS A 201 24.49 20.95 8.36
C LYS A 201 24.31 19.83 9.41
N GLU A 202 23.82 18.67 9.03
CA GLU A 202 23.60 17.49 9.87
C GLU A 202 24.87 16.62 9.93
N THR A 203 25.95 17.19 10.46
CA THR A 203 27.29 16.57 10.38
C THR A 203 27.40 15.21 11.12
N GLU A 204 26.64 15.01 12.21
CA GLU A 204 26.64 13.72 12.92
C GLU A 204 25.92 12.64 12.11
N LEU A 205 24.77 12.97 11.51
CA LEU A 205 24.06 12.05 10.63
C LEU A 205 24.93 11.64 9.44
N ALA A 206 25.63 12.60 8.83
CA ALA A 206 26.60 12.32 7.77
C ALA A 206 27.68 11.32 8.22
N PHE A 207 28.16 11.44 9.46
CA PHE A 207 29.13 10.51 10.03
C PHE A 207 28.54 9.13 10.33
N GLU A 208 27.33 9.06 10.89
CA GLU A 208 26.61 7.81 11.15
C GLU A 208 26.38 7.02 9.85
N ILE A 209 25.98 7.71 8.78
CA ILE A 209 25.80 7.09 7.45
C ILE A 209 27.14 6.63 6.88
N TRP A 210 28.23 7.36 7.11
CA TRP A 210 29.55 6.92 6.70
C TRP A 210 30.04 5.70 7.49
N LEU A 211 29.80 5.65 8.81
CA LEU A 211 30.07 4.45 9.61
C LEU A 211 29.32 3.23 9.06
N LEU A 212 28.04 3.41 8.72
CA LEU A 212 27.23 2.37 8.10
C LEU A 212 27.80 1.92 6.75
N ALA A 213 28.28 2.84 5.92
CA ALA A 213 28.95 2.50 4.67
C ALA A 213 30.22 1.65 4.89
N ASP A 214 31.05 2.04 5.86
CA ASP A 214 32.27 1.32 6.23
C ASP A 214 31.98 -0.10 6.73
N GLU A 215 30.95 -0.27 7.56
CA GLU A 215 30.50 -1.57 8.08
C GLU A 215 29.98 -2.49 6.98
N ASN A 216 29.43 -1.93 5.90
CA ASN A 216 28.97 -2.67 4.73
C ASN A 216 30.03 -2.75 3.61
N ASN A 217 31.29 -2.44 3.89
CA ASN A 217 32.41 -2.47 2.94
C ASN A 217 32.20 -1.58 1.69
N ASN A 218 31.44 -0.49 1.84
CA ASN A 218 31.23 0.50 0.79
C ASN A 218 32.21 1.67 0.96
N ASP A 219 33.23 1.71 0.11
CA ASP A 219 34.16 2.84 0.05
C ASP A 219 33.47 4.08 -0.52
N ILE A 220 33.33 5.14 0.29
CA ILE A 220 32.78 6.41 -0.15
C ILE A 220 33.80 7.26 -0.93
N ALA A 221 33.31 8.21 -1.72
CA ALA A 221 34.16 9.14 -2.48
C ALA A 221 35.14 9.90 -1.56
N LYS A 222 36.40 10.00 -1.99
CA LYS A 222 37.49 10.62 -1.22
C LYS A 222 37.19 12.08 -0.86
N SER A 223 36.54 12.83 -1.75
CA SER A 223 36.13 14.22 -1.50
C SER A 223 35.08 14.30 -0.38
N THR A 224 34.05 13.46 -0.45
CA THR A 224 33.00 13.36 0.58
C THR A 224 33.56 12.99 1.96
N ALA A 225 34.46 12.01 2.02
CA ALA A 225 35.14 11.62 3.27
C ALA A 225 35.96 12.77 3.87
N GLN A 226 36.66 13.54 3.02
CA GLN A 226 37.46 14.68 3.45
C GLN A 226 36.59 15.79 4.04
N GLU A 227 35.48 16.12 3.38
CA GLU A 227 34.55 17.14 3.82
C GLU A 227 33.89 16.73 5.15
N CYS A 228 33.40 15.49 5.24
CA CYS A 228 32.80 14.96 6.47
C CYS A 228 33.78 15.06 7.65
N MET A 229 35.03 14.62 7.46
CA MET A 229 36.07 14.75 8.50
C MET A 229 36.34 16.19 8.91
N GLN A 230 36.44 17.12 7.96
CA GLN A 230 36.68 18.53 8.26
C GLN A 230 35.52 19.14 9.05
N LYS A 231 34.28 18.89 8.63
CA LYS A 231 33.09 19.39 9.34
C LYS A 231 32.96 18.79 10.74
N LEU A 232 33.28 17.49 10.92
CA LEU A 232 33.35 16.86 12.25
C LEU A 232 34.40 17.53 13.14
N GLY A 233 35.60 17.77 12.61
CA GLY A 233 36.66 18.46 13.33
C GLY A 233 36.23 19.86 13.76
N LEU A 234 35.62 20.64 12.86
CA LEU A 234 35.11 21.98 13.18
C LEU A 234 34.02 21.93 14.26
N LYS A 235 33.10 20.96 14.19
CA LYS A 235 32.03 20.77 15.18
C LYS A 235 32.60 20.43 16.57
N ASP A 236 33.58 19.54 16.63
CA ASP A 236 34.24 19.18 17.89
C ASP A 236 35.05 20.33 18.47
N TYR A 237 35.74 21.10 17.63
CA TYR A 237 36.47 22.27 18.09
C TYR A 237 35.54 23.27 18.79
N LYS A 238 34.38 23.55 18.18
CA LYS A 238 33.36 24.43 18.78
C LYS A 238 32.81 23.89 20.10
N LYS A 239 32.71 22.58 20.25
CA LYS A 239 32.19 21.93 21.47
C LYS A 239 33.26 21.78 22.56
N TYR A 240 34.53 21.62 22.19
CA TYR A 240 35.64 21.26 23.07
C TYR A 240 36.87 22.13 22.79
N THR A 241 36.72 23.45 22.97
CA THR A 241 37.70 24.48 22.57
C THR A 241 39.11 24.30 23.15
N ASN A 242 39.25 23.64 24.30
CA ASN A 242 40.53 23.41 24.98
C ASN A 242 41.00 21.95 24.98
N SER A 243 40.31 21.06 24.25
CA SER A 243 40.68 19.65 24.22
C SER A 243 41.80 19.37 23.23
N SER A 244 42.71 18.48 23.60
CA SER A 244 43.81 18.09 22.72
C SER A 244 43.29 17.25 21.53
N LYS A 245 43.89 17.47 20.35
CA LYS A 245 43.39 16.94 19.06
C LYS A 245 43.39 15.41 18.99
N LYS A 246 44.38 14.76 19.64
CA LYS A 246 44.59 13.31 19.58
C LYS A 246 43.54 12.54 20.39
N PRO A 247 43.23 12.89 21.66
CA PRO A 247 42.10 12.33 22.39
C PRO A 247 40.76 12.48 21.68
N LEU A 248 40.42 13.66 21.16
CA LEU A 248 39.15 13.87 20.44
C LEU A 248 38.98 12.93 19.24
N TYR A 249 40.04 12.80 18.43
CA TYR A 249 40.04 11.84 17.32
C TYR A 249 39.86 10.40 17.79
N ASN A 250 40.61 10.00 18.82
CA ASN A 250 40.56 8.63 19.34
C ASN A 250 39.18 8.30 19.93
N ILE A 251 38.50 9.26 20.55
CA ILE A 251 37.13 9.09 21.07
C ILE A 251 36.15 8.79 19.94
N ARG A 252 36.22 9.52 18.82
CA ARG A 252 35.27 9.35 17.71
C ARG A 252 35.53 8.12 16.85
N PHE A 253 36.79 7.91 16.46
CA PHE A 253 37.13 6.96 15.41
C PHE A 253 37.84 5.71 15.94
N GLY A 254 38.28 5.73 17.20
CA GLY A 254 39.06 4.65 17.80
C GLY A 254 40.27 4.28 16.96
N ASN A 255 40.45 2.97 16.76
CA ASN A 255 41.52 2.39 15.95
C ASN A 255 41.05 1.94 14.54
N LYS A 256 39.87 2.40 14.07
CA LYS A 256 39.34 1.97 12.76
C LYS A 256 40.27 2.43 11.62
N LYS A 257 40.86 1.47 10.89
CA LYS A 257 41.84 1.73 9.81
C LYS A 257 41.26 2.58 8.68
N SER A 258 39.98 2.37 8.35
CA SER A 258 39.21 3.07 7.32
C SER A 258 39.19 4.60 7.50
N PHE A 259 39.17 5.08 8.74
CA PHE A 259 39.18 6.50 9.06
C PHE A 259 40.58 7.08 9.24
N LYS A 260 41.60 6.24 9.49
CA LYS A 260 42.99 6.68 9.68
C LYS A 260 43.54 7.41 8.47
N LYS A 261 43.18 6.97 7.25
CA LYS A 261 43.56 7.63 5.98
C LYS A 261 43.06 9.08 5.88
N TYR A 262 42.01 9.46 6.63
CA TYR A 262 41.43 10.81 6.61
C TYR A 262 41.75 11.65 7.85
N LYS A 263 42.56 11.14 8.78
CA LYS A 263 42.92 11.81 10.05
C LYS A 263 43.42 13.25 9.87
N LYS A 264 44.22 13.50 8.83
CA LYS A 264 44.75 14.85 8.54
C LYS A 264 43.65 15.89 8.28
N TYR A 265 42.52 15.47 7.72
CA TYR A 265 41.40 16.36 7.39
C TYR A 265 40.58 16.71 8.63
N TYR A 266 40.39 15.76 9.55
CA TYR A 266 39.80 16.05 10.85
C TYR A 266 40.61 17.08 11.64
N TYR A 267 41.94 16.90 11.66
CA TYR A 267 42.84 17.87 12.29
C TYR A 267 42.88 19.23 11.60
N LYS A 268 42.63 19.29 10.29
CA LYS A 268 42.43 20.56 9.58
C LYS A 268 41.17 21.27 10.07
N GLY A 269 40.06 20.53 10.23
CA GLY A 269 38.83 21.06 10.82
C GLY A 269 39.01 21.65 12.22
N LEU A 270 39.81 20.98 13.07
CA LEU A 270 40.16 21.46 14.42
C LEU A 270 41.08 22.70 14.45
N LYS A 271 41.61 23.14 13.31
CA LYS A 271 42.55 24.28 13.21
C LYS A 271 41.93 25.51 12.57
N ASN A 272 40.77 25.39 11.93
CA ASN A 272 40.27 26.48 11.09
C ASN A 272 39.70 27.64 11.93
N GLU A 273 40.40 28.77 11.89
CA GLU A 273 39.96 30.10 12.33
C GLU A 273 39.05 30.78 11.28
N ASP A 274 38.92 30.22 10.07
CA ASP A 274 38.25 30.82 8.90
C ASP A 274 36.71 30.65 8.83
N TYR A 275 36.04 30.34 9.94
CA TYR A 275 34.56 30.28 10.03
C TYR A 275 34.01 31.26 11.08
N LYS A 276 34.65 32.44 11.18
CA LYS A 276 34.08 33.62 11.85
C LYS A 276 33.09 34.32 10.92
#